data_AF-A0A841E8K7-F1
#
_entry.id   AF-A0A841E8K7-F1
#
_cell.length_a   1.000
_cell.length_b   1.000
_cell.length_c   1.000
_cell.angle_alpha   90.00
_cell.angle_beta   90.00
_cell.angle_gamma   90.00
#
_symmetry.space_group_name_H-M   'P 1'
#
loop_
_entity.id
_entity.type
_entity.pdbx_description
1 polymer ?
#
loop_
_entity_poly.entity_id
_entity_poly.type
_entity_poly.pdbx_seq_one_letter_code
_entity_poly.pdbx_strand_id
1 'polypeptide(L)'
;MSVTSHLLPDTRSSRAVTKAAATVAAATLALGLTAAPAAAEGVEGEYVGNAEGGHNVATKGGAEIGTKLFKLELDDGTVLRTYCIDFETGIVGGAKYEEDAWDNYPGKGDFAAPAKVHWVLQNSFPKVDVATLADESEVDGLTEKDAVAGTQAAIWHFSNDVDFGDKGNDPEVKALYDYLVGDAQDEAQSQEPEMSLSITPQQAEGTAGETVGEFLLETSADGVQVDLDSPEDVALVDLDNGEPIEGAFTDGTEFGVQVPEDADAGAAELSASISTELHMGRLFKGSEQETQTLISAEQKTVSADTAAAASWSAASEPSPSPSPSESTEPPSSPSPSETPDDKPTPSESAEAPPEDDEDDDEADGGLPVTGAALGGLVAAAVAALGAGAAVMYLSRKRRTSSIG
;
A
#
# COMPACT_ATOMS: atom_id res chain seq x y z
N MET A 1 -61.30 5.54 58.60
CA MET A 1 -60.12 4.82 58.08
C MET A 1 -58.88 5.67 58.34
N SER A 2 -57.69 5.08 58.30
CA SER A 2 -56.48 5.66 58.87
C SER A 2 -55.86 6.81 58.04
N VAL A 3 -55.39 7.85 58.75
CA VAL A 3 -54.00 8.40 58.80
C VAL A 3 -53.22 8.37 57.45
N THR A 4 -52.53 9.43 56.99
CA THR A 4 -51.40 10.10 57.67
C THR A 4 -51.01 11.43 57.00
N SER A 5 -50.53 12.40 57.79
CA SER A 5 -49.88 13.63 57.31
C SER A 5 -48.35 13.48 57.22
N HIS A 6 -47.68 14.23 56.34
CA HIS A 6 -46.23 14.42 56.44
C HIS A 6 -45.78 15.85 56.09
N LEU A 7 -44.67 16.28 56.70
CA LEU A 7 -44.05 17.58 56.50
C LEU A 7 -42.88 17.50 55.52
N LEU A 8 -42.55 18.63 54.90
CA LEU A 8 -41.32 18.87 54.14
C LEU A 8 -40.35 19.70 55.00
N PRO A 9 -39.04 19.36 55.04
CA PRO A 9 -37.99 20.23 55.56
C PRO A 9 -37.11 20.80 54.43
N ASP A 10 -36.74 22.09 54.53
CA ASP A 10 -35.74 22.72 53.67
C ASP A 10 -34.33 22.15 53.92
N THR A 11 -33.50 22.07 52.88
CA THR A 11 -32.03 21.99 53.02
C THR A 11 -31.34 22.95 52.06
N ARG A 12 -30.23 23.55 52.51
CA ARG A 12 -29.45 24.56 51.76
C ARG A 12 -28.33 23.89 50.98
N SER A 13 -28.11 24.27 49.72
CA SER A 13 -26.91 23.88 48.98
C SER A 13 -25.74 24.82 49.26
N SER A 14 -24.56 24.26 49.53
CA SER A 14 -23.29 24.97 49.51
C SER A 14 -22.69 24.92 48.10
N ARG A 15 -22.06 26.01 47.66
CA ARG A 15 -21.28 26.01 46.42
C ARG A 15 -19.89 25.42 46.69
N ALA A 16 -19.54 24.34 46.01
CA ALA A 16 -18.15 23.91 45.87
C ALA A 16 -17.52 24.61 44.66
N VAL A 17 -16.25 24.99 44.75
CA VAL A 17 -15.46 25.51 43.62
C VAL A 17 -14.54 24.39 43.15
N THR A 18 -14.85 23.80 42.00
CA THR A 18 -14.01 22.78 41.38
C THR A 18 -12.89 23.48 40.61
N LYS A 19 -11.63 23.18 40.95
CA LYS A 19 -10.51 23.47 40.05
C LYS A 19 -10.53 22.41 38.94
N ALA A 20 -10.64 22.83 37.68
CA ALA A 20 -10.35 21.94 36.56
C ALA A 20 -8.84 21.65 36.55
N ALA A 21 -8.49 20.39 36.32
CA ALA A 21 -7.13 20.00 35.92
C ALA A 21 -7.19 19.70 34.42
N ALA A 22 -6.29 20.29 33.64
CA ALA A 22 -6.19 19.99 32.22
C ALA A 22 -5.68 18.55 32.04
N THR A 23 -6.54 17.66 31.54
CA THR A 23 -6.16 16.30 31.15
C THR A 23 -5.72 16.32 29.70
N VAL A 24 -4.41 16.37 29.46
CA VAL A 24 -3.84 16.17 28.12
C VAL A 24 -4.24 14.78 27.65
N ALA A 25 -5.08 14.72 26.62
CA ALA A 25 -5.51 13.49 26.00
C ALA A 25 -4.54 13.14 24.88
N ALA A 26 -3.55 12.28 25.17
CA ALA A 26 -2.66 11.75 24.14
C ALA A 26 -3.49 10.88 23.17
N ALA A 27 -3.76 11.39 21.98
CA ALA A 27 -4.52 10.73 20.93
C ALA A 27 -3.65 9.65 20.23
N THR A 28 -3.40 8.53 20.91
CA THR A 28 -2.63 7.42 20.34
C THR A 28 -3.43 6.71 19.25
N LEU A 29 -3.33 7.24 18.03
CA LEU A 29 -3.84 6.63 16.80
C LEU A 29 -3.03 5.38 16.47
N ALA A 30 -3.67 4.22 16.51
CA ALA A 30 -3.08 2.95 16.09
C ALA A 30 -3.19 2.81 14.55
N LEU A 31 -2.51 3.71 13.83
CA LEU A 31 -2.49 3.75 12.38
C LEU A 31 -1.77 2.52 11.83
N GLY A 32 -2.55 1.63 11.21
CA GLY A 32 -2.07 0.40 10.57
C GLY A 32 -1.49 0.62 9.18
N LEU A 33 -0.80 1.74 8.95
CA LEU A 33 -0.13 2.02 7.68
C LEU A 33 1.05 1.07 7.51
N THR A 34 0.82 0.00 6.76
CA THR A 34 1.85 -0.88 6.19
C THR A 34 1.75 -0.89 4.68
N ALA A 35 1.64 0.29 4.08
CA ALA A 35 1.98 0.47 2.67
C ALA A 35 3.50 0.43 2.56
N ALA A 36 4.09 -0.62 2.02
CA ALA A 36 5.46 -0.51 1.51
C ALA A 36 5.45 0.47 0.33
N PRO A 37 6.53 1.23 0.06
CA PRO A 37 6.62 1.97 -1.19
C PRO A 37 6.51 0.98 -2.35
N ALA A 38 5.60 1.24 -3.29
CA ALA A 38 5.41 0.44 -4.49
C ALA A 38 6.56 0.71 -5.47
N ALA A 39 7.74 0.21 -5.14
CA ALA A 39 8.87 0.15 -6.04
C ALA A 39 8.56 -0.84 -7.18
N ALA A 40 9.11 -0.57 -8.37
CA ALA A 40 8.89 -1.37 -9.57
C ALA A 40 9.64 -2.73 -9.53
N GLU A 41 9.19 -3.63 -8.65
CA GLU A 41 9.40 -5.07 -8.82
C GLU A 41 8.42 -5.57 -9.92
N GLY A 42 8.84 -6.56 -10.72
CA GLY A 42 8.08 -7.01 -11.90
C GLY A 42 6.73 -7.61 -11.52
N VAL A 43 5.72 -7.45 -12.39
CA VAL A 43 4.35 -7.86 -12.07
C VAL A 43 4.23 -9.39 -12.01
N GLU A 44 4.10 -9.92 -10.79
CA GLU A 44 3.87 -11.34 -10.50
C GLU A 44 2.37 -11.68 -10.35
N GLY A 45 2.05 -12.97 -10.46
CA GLY A 45 0.71 -13.49 -10.22
C GLY A 45 0.60 -15.02 -10.20
N GLU A 46 -0.61 -15.54 -10.02
CA GLU A 46 -0.91 -16.97 -9.92
C GLU A 46 -2.08 -17.41 -10.82
N TYR A 47 -1.97 -18.58 -11.44
CA TYR A 47 -3.07 -19.16 -12.21
C TYR A 47 -4.16 -19.77 -11.30
N VAL A 48 -5.22 -18.99 -11.09
CA VAL A 48 -6.38 -19.31 -10.22
C VAL A 48 -7.54 -19.98 -10.97
N GLY A 49 -7.25 -20.73 -12.03
CA GLY A 49 -8.21 -21.55 -12.78
C GLY A 49 -8.81 -20.88 -14.04
N ASN A 50 -9.52 -21.66 -14.84
CA ASN A 50 -10.09 -21.20 -16.13
C ASN A 50 -11.23 -20.17 -15.92
N ALA A 51 -11.45 -19.33 -16.93
CA ALA A 51 -12.63 -18.49 -17.09
C ALA A 51 -13.59 -19.13 -18.13
N GLU A 52 -13.82 -18.48 -19.26
CA GLU A 52 -14.62 -18.98 -20.38
C GLU A 52 -13.94 -20.20 -21.06
N GLY A 53 -14.75 -21.10 -21.62
CA GLY A 53 -14.28 -22.35 -22.24
C GLY A 53 -14.91 -22.60 -23.60
N GLY A 54 -14.07 -22.60 -24.64
CA GLY A 54 -14.47 -22.74 -26.03
C GLY A 54 -14.66 -24.19 -26.49
N HIS A 55 -14.66 -24.37 -27.81
CA HIS A 55 -14.67 -25.69 -28.46
C HIS A 55 -13.28 -26.34 -28.43
N ASN A 56 -13.23 -27.65 -28.67
CA ASN A 56 -11.99 -28.30 -29.06
C ASN A 56 -11.66 -27.89 -30.50
N VAL A 57 -10.38 -27.67 -30.80
CA VAL A 57 -9.87 -27.33 -32.13
C VAL A 57 -8.91 -28.39 -32.65
N ALA A 58 -9.03 -28.68 -33.95
CA ALA A 58 -8.26 -29.70 -34.65
C ALA A 58 -7.24 -29.07 -35.61
N THR A 59 -5.96 -29.40 -35.44
CA THR A 59 -4.88 -28.95 -36.33
C THR A 59 -4.89 -29.73 -37.65
N LYS A 60 -4.29 -29.18 -38.71
CA LYS A 60 -4.03 -29.92 -39.97
C LYS A 60 -3.11 -31.13 -39.77
N GLY A 61 -2.33 -31.15 -38.69
CA GLY A 61 -1.55 -32.30 -38.22
C GLY A 61 -2.37 -33.41 -37.54
N GLY A 62 -3.64 -33.17 -37.22
CA GLY A 62 -4.54 -34.14 -36.58
C GLY A 62 -4.42 -34.20 -35.05
N ALA A 63 -3.82 -33.20 -34.41
CA ALA A 63 -3.92 -33.00 -32.97
C ALA A 63 -5.24 -32.28 -32.63
N GLU A 64 -5.84 -32.60 -31.48
CA GLU A 64 -7.06 -31.98 -30.98
C GLU A 64 -6.81 -31.43 -29.57
N ILE A 65 -7.14 -30.15 -29.34
CA ILE A 65 -6.86 -29.43 -28.08
C ILE A 65 -8.06 -28.58 -27.66
N GLY A 66 -8.33 -28.47 -26.36
CA GLY A 66 -9.44 -27.67 -25.83
C GLY A 66 -9.05 -26.21 -25.60
N THR A 67 -9.83 -25.26 -26.16
CA THR A 67 -9.58 -23.81 -26.06
C THR A 67 -10.27 -23.19 -24.84
N LYS A 68 -9.62 -22.21 -24.20
CA LYS A 68 -10.11 -21.53 -22.98
C LYS A 68 -9.49 -20.15 -22.80
N LEU A 69 -10.16 -19.31 -22.02
CA LEU A 69 -9.53 -18.22 -21.28
C LEU A 69 -9.12 -18.73 -19.88
N PHE A 70 -7.98 -18.24 -19.39
CA PHE A 70 -7.40 -18.58 -18.10
C PHE A 70 -7.39 -17.34 -17.20
N LYS A 71 -7.62 -17.51 -15.89
CA LYS A 71 -7.57 -16.41 -14.92
C LYS A 71 -6.18 -16.37 -14.29
N LEU A 72 -5.47 -15.28 -14.50
CA LEU A 72 -4.27 -14.93 -13.75
C LEU A 72 -4.68 -13.90 -12.70
N GLU A 73 -4.44 -14.18 -11.42
CA GLU A 73 -4.65 -13.26 -10.31
C GLU A 73 -3.30 -12.67 -9.96
N LEU A 74 -3.13 -11.37 -10.21
CA LEU A 74 -1.92 -10.62 -9.88
C LEU A 74 -1.87 -10.37 -8.36
N ASP A 75 -0.68 -10.05 -7.83
CA ASP A 75 -0.49 -9.91 -6.38
C ASP A 75 -1.18 -8.67 -5.76
N ASP A 76 -1.68 -7.72 -6.57
CA ASP A 76 -2.60 -6.64 -6.15
C ASP A 76 -4.07 -7.13 -5.99
N GLY A 77 -4.37 -8.35 -6.42
CA GLY A 77 -5.72 -8.92 -6.49
C GLY A 77 -6.45 -8.72 -7.83
N THR A 78 -5.82 -8.10 -8.83
CA THR A 78 -6.39 -7.91 -10.17
C THR A 78 -6.43 -9.24 -10.92
N VAL A 79 -7.64 -9.65 -11.32
CA VAL A 79 -7.83 -10.88 -12.12
C VAL A 79 -7.90 -10.55 -13.61
N LEU A 80 -6.86 -10.94 -14.34
CA LEU A 80 -6.79 -10.88 -15.80
C LEU A 80 -7.40 -12.15 -16.43
N ARG A 81 -8.23 -12.00 -17.46
CA ARG A 81 -8.45 -13.07 -18.44
C ARG A 81 -7.28 -13.10 -19.41
N THR A 82 -6.80 -14.31 -19.70
CA THR A 82 -5.60 -14.56 -20.51
C THR A 82 -5.81 -15.70 -21.51
N TYR A 83 -5.18 -15.64 -22.68
CA TYR A 83 -5.08 -16.78 -23.61
C TYR A 83 -3.74 -17.51 -23.43
N CYS A 84 -3.62 -18.72 -24.01
CA CYS A 84 -2.35 -19.41 -24.16
C CYS A 84 -1.60 -18.89 -25.40
N ILE A 85 -0.30 -18.66 -25.31
CA ILE A 85 0.60 -18.39 -26.45
C ILE A 85 1.68 -19.47 -26.66
N ASP A 86 1.60 -20.60 -25.95
CA ASP A 86 2.50 -21.74 -26.15
C ASP A 86 1.72 -23.05 -26.33
N PHE A 87 1.42 -23.41 -27.58
CA PHE A 87 0.64 -24.59 -27.97
C PHE A 87 1.22 -25.92 -27.44
N GLU A 88 2.55 -26.03 -27.27
CA GLU A 88 3.19 -27.29 -26.88
C GLU A 88 3.19 -27.58 -25.37
N THR A 89 3.01 -26.54 -24.54
CA THR A 89 3.12 -26.65 -23.07
C THR A 89 1.73 -26.63 -22.45
N GLY A 90 1.48 -27.50 -21.46
CA GLY A 90 0.22 -27.52 -20.72
C GLY A 90 0.25 -26.59 -19.50
N ILE A 91 -0.87 -25.95 -19.18
CA ILE A 91 -1.00 -25.17 -17.94
C ILE A 91 -0.94 -26.07 -16.69
N VAL A 92 -0.24 -25.59 -15.66
CA VAL A 92 -0.19 -26.24 -14.34
C VAL A 92 -0.99 -25.42 -13.32
N GLY A 93 -1.89 -26.07 -12.58
CA GLY A 93 -2.75 -25.40 -11.59
C GLY A 93 -1.97 -24.84 -10.40
N GLY A 94 -2.21 -23.57 -10.05
CA GLY A 94 -1.48 -22.88 -8.98
C GLY A 94 -0.02 -22.55 -9.31
N ALA A 95 0.34 -22.52 -10.60
CA ALA A 95 1.65 -22.04 -11.02
C ALA A 95 1.78 -20.52 -10.80
N LYS A 96 2.93 -20.09 -10.27
CA LYS A 96 3.35 -18.68 -10.25
C LYS A 96 3.87 -18.24 -11.60
N TYR A 97 3.63 -16.96 -11.90
CA TYR A 97 3.98 -16.29 -13.14
C TYR A 97 4.66 -14.97 -12.86
N GLU A 98 5.61 -14.59 -13.71
CA GLU A 98 6.17 -13.24 -13.79
C GLU A 98 5.89 -12.66 -15.20
N GLU A 99 5.65 -11.35 -15.29
CA GLU A 99 5.63 -10.65 -16.58
C GLU A 99 7.01 -10.65 -17.24
N ASP A 100 7.06 -10.72 -18.56
CA ASP A 100 8.28 -10.47 -19.34
C ASP A 100 7.98 -9.82 -20.70
N ALA A 101 9.01 -9.22 -21.30
CA ALA A 101 8.96 -8.67 -22.63
C ALA A 101 8.76 -9.76 -23.70
N TRP A 102 8.13 -9.39 -24.81
CA TRP A 102 7.90 -10.29 -25.94
C TRP A 102 9.17 -10.83 -26.60
N ASP A 103 10.26 -10.08 -26.58
CA ASP A 103 11.59 -10.54 -27.00
C ASP A 103 12.15 -11.70 -26.13
N ASN A 104 11.60 -11.90 -24.93
CA ASN A 104 11.99 -12.94 -23.98
C ASN A 104 11.00 -14.13 -23.94
N TYR A 105 10.07 -14.24 -24.90
CA TYR A 105 9.10 -15.34 -24.99
C TYR A 105 9.79 -16.73 -24.84
N PRO A 106 9.42 -17.53 -23.81
CA PRO A 106 10.11 -18.79 -23.50
C PRO A 106 9.39 -20.05 -24.02
N GLY A 107 8.29 -19.89 -24.76
CA GLY A 107 7.53 -21.02 -25.32
C GLY A 107 8.26 -21.70 -26.48
N LYS A 108 7.72 -22.83 -26.96
CA LYS A 108 8.47 -23.73 -27.87
C LYS A 108 8.26 -23.46 -29.36
N GLY A 109 7.42 -22.49 -29.71
CA GLY A 109 7.19 -22.06 -31.09
C GLY A 109 8.12 -20.92 -31.55
N ASP A 110 8.24 -20.75 -32.87
CA ASP A 110 8.71 -19.50 -33.44
C ASP A 110 7.63 -18.42 -33.21
N PHE A 111 7.79 -17.59 -32.17
CA PHE A 111 6.95 -16.41 -31.90
C PHE A 111 7.26 -15.29 -32.92
N ALA A 112 7.00 -15.59 -34.20
CA ALA A 112 7.49 -14.84 -35.35
C ALA A 112 6.60 -13.66 -35.76
N ALA A 113 5.35 -13.62 -35.28
CA ALA A 113 4.39 -12.56 -35.58
C ALA A 113 3.73 -11.93 -34.34
N PRO A 114 4.51 -11.45 -33.34
CA PRO A 114 4.00 -10.79 -32.14
C PRO A 114 2.93 -9.73 -32.43
N ALA A 115 3.22 -8.82 -33.35
CA ALA A 115 2.33 -7.71 -33.71
C ALA A 115 0.97 -8.17 -34.27
N LYS A 116 0.88 -9.40 -34.81
CA LYS A 116 -0.38 -10.01 -35.25
C LYS A 116 -1.13 -10.69 -34.10
N VAL A 117 -0.43 -11.25 -33.11
CA VAL A 117 -1.05 -11.68 -31.85
C VAL A 117 -1.68 -10.49 -31.14
N HIS A 118 -1.00 -9.33 -31.09
CA HIS A 118 -1.59 -8.09 -30.56
C HIS A 118 -2.85 -7.69 -31.32
N TRP A 119 -2.81 -7.66 -32.66
CA TRP A 119 -3.96 -7.34 -33.50
C TRP A 119 -5.14 -8.31 -33.26
N VAL A 120 -4.90 -9.62 -33.13
CA VAL A 120 -5.96 -10.61 -32.86
C VAL A 120 -6.62 -10.39 -31.50
N LEU A 121 -5.86 -9.93 -30.49
CA LEU A 121 -6.42 -9.56 -29.18
C LEU A 121 -7.23 -8.25 -29.26
N GLN A 122 -6.74 -7.25 -30.01
CA GLN A 122 -7.43 -5.97 -30.24
C GLN A 122 -8.77 -6.14 -30.97
N ASN A 123 -8.86 -7.08 -31.92
CA ASN A 123 -9.97 -7.24 -32.85
C ASN A 123 -10.76 -8.55 -32.62
N SER A 124 -10.76 -9.10 -31.41
CA SER A 124 -11.53 -10.31 -31.08
C SER A 124 -11.98 -10.39 -29.61
N PHE A 125 -12.67 -11.47 -29.26
CA PHE A 125 -13.16 -11.75 -27.92
C PHE A 125 -12.01 -11.99 -26.91
N PRO A 126 -12.07 -11.44 -25.69
CA PRO A 126 -13.20 -10.74 -25.07
C PRO A 126 -13.18 -9.20 -25.19
N LYS A 127 -12.25 -8.60 -25.95
CA LYS A 127 -12.20 -7.13 -26.17
C LYS A 127 -13.36 -6.67 -27.05
N VAL A 128 -13.61 -7.38 -28.15
CA VAL A 128 -14.80 -7.27 -29.00
C VAL A 128 -15.86 -8.25 -28.48
N ASP A 129 -17.10 -7.81 -28.32
CA ASP A 129 -18.18 -8.70 -27.89
C ASP A 129 -18.62 -9.64 -29.03
N VAL A 130 -19.24 -10.77 -28.67
CA VAL A 130 -19.59 -11.82 -29.64
C VAL A 130 -20.54 -11.35 -30.75
N ALA A 131 -21.43 -10.38 -30.48
CA ALA A 131 -22.35 -9.88 -31.50
C ALA A 131 -21.64 -8.94 -32.49
N THR A 132 -20.82 -8.01 -31.98
CA THR A 132 -19.97 -7.16 -32.83
C THR A 132 -19.00 -8.00 -33.66
N LEU A 133 -18.36 -9.00 -33.05
CA LEU A 133 -17.43 -9.91 -33.73
C LEU A 133 -18.12 -10.77 -34.80
N ALA A 134 -19.37 -11.19 -34.59
CA ALA A 134 -20.15 -11.90 -35.60
C ALA A 134 -20.50 -11.01 -36.81
N ASP A 135 -20.89 -9.76 -36.56
CA ASP A 135 -21.19 -8.77 -37.60
C ASP A 135 -19.92 -8.37 -38.40
N GLU A 136 -18.76 -8.24 -37.73
CA GLU A 136 -17.48 -7.86 -38.36
C GLU A 136 -16.81 -9.00 -39.14
N SER A 137 -16.95 -10.26 -38.69
CA SER A 137 -16.39 -11.44 -39.37
C SER A 137 -17.34 -12.09 -40.39
N GLU A 138 -18.55 -11.56 -40.56
CA GLU A 138 -19.66 -12.13 -41.35
C GLU A 138 -20.05 -13.58 -40.94
N VAL A 139 -19.82 -13.97 -39.68
CA VAL A 139 -20.10 -15.33 -39.15
C VAL A 139 -21.49 -15.42 -38.51
N ASP A 140 -22.48 -15.78 -39.32
CA ASP A 140 -23.85 -16.13 -38.90
C ASP A 140 -23.85 -17.14 -37.73
N GLY A 141 -24.36 -16.74 -36.57
CA GLY A 141 -24.63 -17.64 -35.43
C GLY A 141 -23.47 -17.92 -34.48
N LEU A 142 -22.33 -17.23 -34.62
CA LEU A 142 -21.17 -17.30 -33.72
C LEU A 142 -21.58 -17.24 -32.23
N THR A 143 -21.11 -18.18 -31.41
CA THR A 143 -21.29 -18.16 -29.95
C THR A 143 -20.03 -17.73 -29.20
N GLU A 144 -20.16 -17.41 -27.91
CA GLU A 144 -19.03 -17.14 -27.00
C GLU A 144 -17.96 -18.25 -27.05
N LYS A 145 -18.39 -19.50 -27.21
CA LYS A 145 -17.45 -20.63 -27.27
C LYS A 145 -16.72 -20.72 -28.60
N ASP A 146 -17.37 -20.32 -29.68
CA ASP A 146 -16.75 -20.24 -31.01
C ASP A 146 -15.76 -19.08 -31.05
N ALA A 147 -16.13 -17.95 -30.43
CA ALA A 147 -15.28 -16.79 -30.26
C ALA A 147 -13.99 -17.12 -29.47
N VAL A 148 -14.11 -17.79 -28.31
CA VAL A 148 -12.94 -18.27 -27.54
C VAL A 148 -12.08 -19.25 -28.36
N ALA A 149 -12.71 -20.13 -29.16
CA ALA A 149 -11.99 -21.14 -29.93
C ALA A 149 -11.25 -20.58 -31.15
N GLY A 150 -11.92 -19.75 -31.96
CA GLY A 150 -11.35 -19.12 -33.15
C GLY A 150 -10.22 -18.16 -32.78
N THR A 151 -10.40 -17.37 -31.72
CA THR A 151 -9.36 -16.46 -31.20
C THR A 151 -8.14 -17.24 -30.71
N GLN A 152 -8.33 -18.27 -29.87
CA GLN A 152 -7.21 -19.06 -29.37
C GLN A 152 -6.47 -19.82 -30.50
N ALA A 153 -7.18 -20.28 -31.53
CA ALA A 153 -6.57 -20.88 -32.71
C ALA A 153 -5.77 -19.87 -33.56
N ALA A 154 -6.30 -18.65 -33.76
CA ALA A 154 -5.61 -17.57 -34.49
C ALA A 154 -4.36 -17.08 -33.74
N ILE A 155 -4.41 -17.03 -32.40
CA ILE A 155 -3.24 -16.77 -31.56
C ILE A 155 -2.16 -17.85 -31.77
N TRP A 156 -2.52 -19.15 -31.67
CA TRP A 156 -1.57 -20.25 -31.87
C TRP A 156 -1.01 -20.34 -33.30
N HIS A 157 -1.73 -19.83 -34.30
CA HIS A 157 -1.20 -19.68 -35.65
C HIS A 157 -0.01 -18.70 -35.69
N PHE A 158 -0.13 -17.53 -35.04
CA PHE A 158 0.92 -16.51 -35.02
C PHE A 158 2.01 -16.72 -33.94
N SER A 159 1.73 -17.50 -32.88
CA SER A 159 2.70 -17.79 -31.80
C SER A 159 3.46 -19.11 -31.96
N ASN A 160 2.93 -20.08 -32.73
CA ASN A 160 3.50 -21.43 -32.83
C ASN A 160 3.49 -22.02 -34.26
N ASP A 161 3.19 -21.24 -35.31
CA ASP A 161 3.00 -21.70 -36.71
C ASP A 161 1.94 -22.82 -36.85
N VAL A 162 0.96 -22.87 -35.93
CA VAL A 162 -0.02 -23.95 -35.89
C VAL A 162 -1.18 -23.68 -36.85
N ASP A 163 -1.35 -24.59 -37.79
CA ASP A 163 -2.27 -24.44 -38.91
C ASP A 163 -3.54 -25.29 -38.68
N PHE A 164 -4.72 -24.67 -38.59
CA PHE A 164 -5.99 -25.34 -38.24
C PHE A 164 -6.82 -25.77 -39.45
N GLY A 165 -7.44 -26.95 -39.38
CA GLY A 165 -7.97 -27.66 -40.56
C GLY A 165 -9.48 -27.50 -40.82
N ASP A 166 -9.92 -27.65 -42.07
CA ASP A 166 -11.35 -27.58 -42.46
C ASP A 166 -12.18 -28.82 -42.02
N LYS A 167 -11.67 -29.61 -41.07
CA LYS A 167 -12.23 -30.87 -40.58
C LYS A 167 -11.87 -31.06 -39.11
N GLY A 168 -12.84 -31.47 -38.29
CA GLY A 168 -12.66 -31.62 -36.85
C GLY A 168 -12.79 -30.31 -36.06
N ASN A 169 -13.05 -29.19 -36.74
CA ASN A 169 -13.49 -27.92 -36.18
C ASN A 169 -14.95 -27.70 -36.56
N ASP A 170 -15.71 -27.00 -35.71
CA ASP A 170 -17.04 -26.52 -36.06
C ASP A 170 -16.95 -25.35 -37.09
N PRO A 171 -17.93 -25.20 -38.01
CA PRO A 171 -17.84 -24.23 -39.11
C PRO A 171 -17.59 -22.79 -38.68
N GLU A 172 -18.27 -22.37 -37.60
CA GLU A 172 -18.25 -21.02 -37.05
C GLU A 172 -16.88 -20.69 -36.45
N VAL A 173 -16.29 -21.64 -35.71
CA VAL A 173 -14.90 -21.58 -35.21
C VAL A 173 -13.91 -21.39 -36.36
N LYS A 174 -14.06 -22.17 -37.44
CA LYS A 174 -13.15 -22.14 -38.59
C LYS A 174 -13.29 -20.85 -39.40
N ALA A 175 -14.51 -20.33 -39.58
CA ALA A 175 -14.75 -19.08 -40.26
C ALA A 175 -14.14 -17.88 -39.50
N LEU A 176 -14.33 -17.81 -38.17
CA LEU A 176 -13.70 -16.79 -37.34
C LEU A 176 -12.16 -16.89 -37.37
N TYR A 177 -11.60 -18.11 -37.30
CA TYR A 177 -10.17 -18.33 -37.45
C TYR A 177 -9.64 -17.82 -38.80
N ASP A 178 -10.32 -18.14 -39.91
CA ASP A 178 -9.91 -17.71 -41.25
C ASP A 178 -9.98 -16.18 -41.41
N TYR A 179 -10.98 -15.53 -40.79
CA TYR A 179 -11.09 -14.06 -40.71
C TYR A 179 -9.92 -13.45 -39.92
N LEU A 180 -9.71 -13.88 -38.67
CA LEU A 180 -8.69 -13.32 -37.79
C LEU A 180 -7.26 -13.53 -38.35
N VAL A 181 -6.99 -14.66 -38.99
CA VAL A 181 -5.69 -14.94 -39.62
C VAL A 181 -5.53 -14.20 -40.95
N GLY A 182 -6.62 -14.01 -41.71
CA GLY A 182 -6.61 -13.32 -43.00
C GLY A 182 -6.35 -11.82 -42.89
N ASP A 183 -7.01 -11.15 -41.93
CA ASP A 183 -7.01 -9.69 -41.81
C ASP A 183 -5.95 -9.15 -40.84
N ALA A 184 -5.26 -10.01 -40.08
CA ALA A 184 -4.29 -9.58 -39.06
C ALA A 184 -3.14 -8.74 -39.61
N GLN A 185 -2.95 -7.56 -39.01
CA GLN A 185 -1.94 -6.57 -39.39
C GLN A 185 -0.81 -6.53 -38.36
N ASP A 186 0.32 -5.94 -38.71
CA ASP A 186 1.46 -5.77 -37.81
C ASP A 186 1.21 -4.57 -36.87
N GLU A 187 0.41 -4.78 -35.83
CA GLU A 187 0.08 -3.77 -34.82
C GLU A 187 1.02 -3.88 -33.61
N ALA A 188 2.00 -2.99 -33.52
CA ALA A 188 2.92 -2.94 -32.37
C ALA A 188 2.17 -2.62 -31.06
N GLN A 189 2.62 -3.22 -29.95
CA GLN A 189 2.15 -2.82 -28.63
C GLN A 189 2.65 -1.41 -28.27
N SER A 190 1.83 -0.66 -27.54
CA SER A 190 2.32 0.46 -26.73
C SER A 190 3.10 -0.09 -25.53
N GLN A 191 4.16 0.60 -25.12
CA GLN A 191 4.81 0.29 -23.84
C GLN A 191 3.81 0.55 -22.70
N GLU A 192 3.77 -0.32 -21.69
CA GLU A 192 2.94 -0.08 -20.52
C GLU A 192 3.45 1.16 -19.76
N PRO A 193 2.58 2.10 -19.38
CA PRO A 193 3.00 3.23 -18.55
C PRO A 193 3.49 2.75 -17.19
N GLU A 194 4.72 3.14 -16.83
CA GLU A 194 5.28 2.99 -15.49
C GLU A 194 4.27 3.50 -14.45
N MET A 195 4.01 2.73 -13.40
CA MET A 195 3.19 3.18 -12.26
C MET A 195 4.04 3.24 -11.00
N SER A 196 4.23 4.45 -10.48
CA SER A 196 4.77 4.69 -9.15
C SER A 196 3.95 5.77 -8.42
N LEU A 197 3.77 5.57 -7.11
CA LEU A 197 3.17 6.55 -6.22
C LEU A 197 3.64 6.29 -4.77
N SER A 198 4.27 7.29 -4.16
CA SER A 198 4.61 7.25 -2.73
C SER A 198 4.67 8.64 -2.10
N ILE A 199 4.16 8.75 -0.87
CA ILE A 199 4.41 9.88 0.02
C ILE A 199 5.41 9.45 1.10
N THR A 200 6.52 10.18 1.22
CA THR A 200 7.61 9.89 2.17
C THR A 200 7.91 11.14 3.00
N PRO A 201 7.97 11.09 4.35
CA PRO A 201 7.73 9.93 5.21
C PRO A 201 6.23 9.62 5.37
N GLN A 202 5.89 8.39 5.74
CA GLN A 202 4.49 8.01 5.99
C GLN A 202 3.91 8.60 7.29
N GLN A 203 4.73 9.15 8.18
CA GLN A 203 4.28 9.76 9.44
C GLN A 203 5.15 10.97 9.80
N ALA A 204 4.51 12.04 10.29
CA ALA A 204 5.16 13.23 10.84
C ALA A 204 4.50 13.69 12.15
N GLU A 205 5.30 14.30 13.03
CA GLU A 205 4.88 14.88 14.32
C GLU A 205 5.33 16.35 14.39
N GLY A 206 4.52 17.24 14.98
CA GLY A 206 4.85 18.67 15.14
C GLY A 206 3.97 19.43 16.15
N THR A 207 3.87 20.75 15.96
CA THR A 207 3.11 21.66 16.84
C THR A 207 2.10 22.49 16.05
N ALA A 208 0.96 22.81 16.68
CA ALA A 208 0.04 23.83 16.18
C ALA A 208 0.76 25.19 16.02
N GLY A 209 0.52 25.86 14.89
CA GLY A 209 1.23 27.07 14.46
C GLY A 209 2.45 26.82 13.58
N GLU A 210 2.91 25.57 13.47
CA GLU A 210 4.02 25.17 12.59
C GLU A 210 3.50 24.40 11.36
N THR A 211 4.33 24.29 10.33
CA THR A 211 4.09 23.35 9.23
C THR A 211 4.56 21.97 9.67
N VAL A 212 3.67 20.97 9.61
CA VAL A 212 3.95 19.61 10.06
C VAL A 212 4.40 18.74 8.88
N GLY A 213 5.60 18.18 9.03
CA GLY A 213 6.22 17.27 8.07
C GLY A 213 7.11 17.95 7.04
N GLU A 214 7.93 17.12 6.39
CA GLU A 214 8.62 17.39 5.13
C GLU A 214 8.24 16.23 4.21
N PHE A 215 7.06 16.29 3.59
CA PHE A 215 6.51 15.20 2.77
C PHE A 215 6.94 15.38 1.30
N LEU A 216 7.64 14.40 0.76
CA LEU A 216 7.94 14.28 -0.67
C LEU A 216 6.88 13.40 -1.33
N LEU A 217 6.30 13.88 -2.44
CA LEU A 217 5.53 13.06 -3.38
C LEU A 217 6.43 12.59 -4.54
N GLU A 218 6.55 11.28 -4.72
CA GLU A 218 7.17 10.66 -5.91
C GLU A 218 6.07 9.97 -6.73
N THR A 219 6.00 10.21 -8.04
CA THR A 219 4.97 9.62 -8.91
C THR A 219 5.31 9.62 -10.40
N SER A 220 4.84 8.61 -11.14
CA SER A 220 4.97 8.54 -12.60
C SER A 220 3.89 9.30 -13.38
N ALA A 221 2.87 9.86 -12.70
CA ALA A 221 1.75 10.55 -13.36
C ALA A 221 2.05 12.03 -13.64
N ASP A 222 1.46 12.58 -14.72
CA ASP A 222 1.53 14.02 -15.06
C ASP A 222 1.00 14.94 -13.94
N GLY A 223 0.17 14.42 -13.03
CA GLY A 223 -0.24 15.08 -11.81
C GLY A 223 -1.23 14.27 -10.97
N VAL A 224 -1.20 14.45 -9.66
CA VAL A 224 -1.94 13.65 -8.66
C VAL A 224 -2.70 14.55 -7.70
N GLN A 225 -3.89 14.14 -7.24
CA GLN A 225 -4.57 14.82 -6.14
C GLN A 225 -4.22 14.14 -4.82
N VAL A 226 -3.84 14.95 -3.82
CA VAL A 226 -3.63 14.52 -2.44
C VAL A 226 -4.85 14.97 -1.64
N ASP A 227 -5.70 14.02 -1.25
CA ASP A 227 -6.83 14.24 -0.35
C ASP A 227 -6.34 14.32 1.10
N LEU A 228 -6.92 15.25 1.87
CA LEU A 228 -6.56 15.58 3.25
C LEU A 228 -7.82 15.44 4.14
N ASP A 229 -7.90 14.36 4.92
CA ASP A 229 -8.94 14.20 5.95
C ASP A 229 -8.42 14.75 7.29
N SER A 230 -9.10 15.76 7.82
CA SER A 230 -8.68 16.49 9.03
C SER A 230 -9.90 16.91 9.86
N PRO A 231 -9.80 16.92 11.21
CA PRO A 231 -10.86 17.44 12.08
C PRO A 231 -11.00 18.98 12.06
N GLU A 232 -9.99 19.70 11.58
CA GLU A 232 -9.93 21.18 11.57
C GLU A 232 -9.45 21.73 10.21
N ASP A 233 -9.68 23.03 9.97
CA ASP A 233 -9.34 23.77 8.74
C ASP A 233 -7.80 23.97 8.58
N VAL A 234 -7.08 22.87 8.38
CA VAL A 234 -5.65 22.81 8.00
C VAL A 234 -5.50 22.82 6.48
N ALA A 235 -4.32 23.19 5.97
CA ALA A 235 -4.06 23.28 4.53
C ALA A 235 -2.76 22.59 4.11
N LEU A 236 -2.69 22.13 2.86
CA LEU A 236 -1.43 21.68 2.24
C LEU A 236 -0.68 22.89 1.70
N VAL A 237 0.59 23.02 2.08
CA VAL A 237 1.49 24.09 1.63
C VAL A 237 2.74 23.51 0.99
N ASP A 238 3.22 24.18 -0.05
CA ASP A 238 4.48 23.89 -0.75
C ASP A 238 5.66 24.37 0.11
N LEU A 239 6.72 23.58 0.23
CA LEU A 239 7.87 23.90 1.10
C LEU A 239 8.96 24.74 0.41
N ASP A 240 8.97 24.79 -0.93
CA ASP A 240 9.87 25.60 -1.74
C ASP A 240 9.45 27.09 -1.72
N ASN A 241 8.13 27.36 -1.70
CA ASN A 241 7.57 28.72 -1.76
C ASN A 241 6.69 29.15 -0.57
N GLY A 242 6.14 28.22 0.22
CA GLY A 242 5.29 28.51 1.39
C GLY A 242 3.87 28.95 1.07
N GLU A 243 3.41 28.83 -0.18
CA GLU A 243 2.03 29.12 -0.59
C GLU A 243 1.15 27.85 -0.52
N PRO A 244 -0.19 27.99 -0.35
CA PRO A 244 -1.11 26.85 -0.39
C PRO A 244 -1.16 26.18 -1.77
N ILE A 245 -1.18 24.85 -1.80
CA ILE A 245 -1.23 24.09 -3.06
C ILE A 245 -2.68 24.02 -3.58
N GLU A 246 -2.99 24.80 -4.62
CA GLU A 246 -4.28 24.78 -5.31
C GLU A 246 -4.24 23.90 -6.57
N GLY A 247 -4.44 22.58 -6.42
CA GLY A 247 -4.69 21.68 -7.57
C GLY A 247 -4.03 20.32 -7.47
N ALA A 248 -3.48 19.86 -8.59
CA ALA A 248 -2.74 18.61 -8.68
C ALA A 248 -1.25 18.83 -8.37
N PHE A 249 -0.70 17.93 -7.56
CA PHE A 249 0.72 17.81 -7.23
C PHE A 249 1.46 17.15 -8.39
N THR A 250 2.76 17.43 -8.55
CA THR A 250 3.62 16.78 -9.55
C THR A 250 4.68 15.90 -8.88
N ASP A 251 5.36 15.07 -9.67
CA ASP A 251 6.56 14.35 -9.21
C ASP A 251 7.59 15.32 -8.60
N GLY A 252 8.17 14.91 -7.47
CA GLY A 252 9.15 15.70 -6.72
C GLY A 252 8.58 16.84 -5.89
N THR A 253 7.26 16.96 -5.70
CA THR A 253 6.68 18.03 -4.87
C THR A 253 6.98 17.79 -3.39
N GLU A 254 7.70 18.73 -2.74
CA GLU A 254 7.91 18.77 -1.30
C GLU A 254 6.84 19.66 -0.63
N PHE A 255 6.05 19.10 0.29
CA PHE A 255 4.88 19.74 0.90
C PHE A 255 4.75 19.43 2.40
N GLY A 256 3.92 20.21 3.09
CA GLY A 256 3.64 20.05 4.52
C GLY A 256 2.20 20.40 4.87
N VAL A 257 1.75 19.98 6.06
CA VAL A 257 0.42 20.33 6.59
C VAL A 257 0.55 21.58 7.47
N GLN A 258 0.05 22.72 7.00
CA GLN A 258 0.01 23.95 7.79
C GLN A 258 -1.10 23.87 8.84
N VAL A 259 -0.70 23.87 10.12
CA VAL A 259 -1.64 23.84 11.25
C VAL A 259 -1.79 25.26 11.84
N PRO A 260 -3.01 25.75 12.12
CA PRO A 260 -3.23 27.03 12.82
C PRO A 260 -2.59 27.11 14.22
N GLU A 261 -2.25 28.31 14.70
CA GLU A 261 -1.69 28.52 16.06
C GLU A 261 -2.68 28.16 17.18
N ASP A 262 -3.99 28.31 16.92
CA ASP A 262 -5.08 28.06 17.87
C ASP A 262 -5.72 26.67 17.73
N ALA A 263 -5.15 25.79 16.90
CA ALA A 263 -5.60 24.41 16.72
C ALA A 263 -5.44 23.58 18.01
N ASP A 264 -6.43 22.73 18.28
CA ASP A 264 -6.36 21.73 19.35
C ASP A 264 -5.40 20.59 18.93
N ALA A 265 -4.94 19.77 19.89
CA ALA A 265 -4.03 18.66 19.59
C ALA A 265 -4.73 17.60 18.72
N GLY A 266 -4.21 17.38 17.50
CA GLY A 266 -4.92 16.67 16.44
C GLY A 266 -4.01 15.86 15.51
N ALA A 267 -4.63 15.31 14.47
CA ALA A 267 -3.97 14.61 13.39
C ALA A 267 -4.81 14.67 12.11
N ALA A 268 -4.16 14.58 10.96
CA ALA A 268 -4.77 14.50 9.64
C ALA A 268 -4.18 13.31 8.85
N GLU A 269 -5.01 12.70 8.01
CA GLU A 269 -4.62 11.63 7.10
C GLU A 269 -4.50 12.20 5.68
N LEU A 270 -3.32 12.00 5.07
CA LEU A 270 -3.03 12.29 3.68
C LEU A 270 -3.27 11.01 2.89
N SER A 271 -3.98 11.09 1.77
CA SER A 271 -4.13 9.97 0.84
C SER A 271 -4.02 10.45 -0.60
N ALA A 272 -3.41 9.64 -1.46
CA ALA A 272 -3.31 9.92 -2.88
C ALA A 272 -3.49 8.62 -3.67
N SER A 273 -4.09 8.74 -4.85
CA SER A 273 -4.41 7.62 -5.73
C SER A 273 -4.14 7.99 -7.18
N ILE A 274 -3.46 7.11 -7.91
CA ILE A 274 -3.35 7.16 -9.36
C ILE A 274 -3.96 5.90 -9.95
N SER A 275 -4.37 5.95 -11.22
CA SER A 275 -4.80 4.76 -11.95
C SER A 275 -4.40 4.81 -13.41
N THR A 276 -4.12 3.64 -13.98
CA THR A 276 -3.79 3.48 -15.41
C THR A 276 -4.53 2.29 -16.00
N GLU A 277 -4.60 2.22 -17.33
CA GLU A 277 -5.11 1.04 -18.03
C GLU A 277 -3.97 0.08 -18.37
N LEU A 278 -3.87 -1.04 -17.64
CA LEU A 278 -3.07 -2.20 -18.04
C LEU A 278 -3.37 -2.54 -19.49
N HIS A 279 -2.32 -2.67 -20.28
CA HIS A 279 -2.48 -2.93 -21.70
C HIS A 279 -2.79 -4.42 -21.96
N MET A 280 -3.34 -4.67 -23.14
CA MET A 280 -3.64 -6.01 -23.61
C MET A 280 -2.41 -6.58 -24.34
N GLY A 281 -2.24 -7.90 -24.32
CA GLY A 281 -1.07 -8.55 -24.87
C GLY A 281 0.11 -8.71 -23.91
N ARG A 282 0.01 -8.32 -22.63
CA ARG A 282 1.08 -8.54 -21.63
C ARG A 282 1.41 -10.02 -21.54
N LEU A 283 2.70 -10.37 -21.62
CA LEU A 283 3.17 -11.76 -21.61
C LEU A 283 3.52 -12.18 -20.19
N PHE A 284 2.97 -13.30 -19.74
CA PHE A 284 3.25 -13.90 -18.45
C PHE A 284 3.82 -15.30 -18.64
N LYS A 285 5.01 -15.54 -18.12
CA LYS A 285 5.71 -16.84 -18.15
C LYS A 285 5.78 -17.43 -16.74
N GLY A 286 5.94 -18.75 -16.64
CA GLY A 286 6.10 -19.41 -15.32
C GLY A 286 7.43 -19.04 -14.67
N SER A 287 7.40 -18.50 -13.45
CA SER A 287 8.60 -18.08 -12.70
C SER A 287 9.25 -19.24 -11.95
N GLU A 288 8.47 -19.98 -11.14
CA GLU A 288 8.97 -21.11 -10.36
C GLU A 288 9.05 -22.45 -11.13
N GLN A 289 8.29 -22.59 -12.22
CA GLN A 289 8.07 -23.89 -12.88
C GLN A 289 7.60 -23.77 -14.34
N GLU A 290 7.91 -24.79 -15.15
CA GLU A 290 7.41 -24.91 -16.52
C GLU A 290 5.87 -25.05 -16.54
N THR A 291 5.21 -24.10 -17.20
CA THR A 291 3.77 -24.02 -17.46
C THR A 291 3.56 -23.24 -18.76
N GLN A 292 2.40 -23.37 -19.41
CA GLN A 292 2.15 -22.65 -20.66
C GLN A 292 2.28 -21.13 -20.47
N THR A 293 2.92 -20.45 -21.43
CA THR A 293 3.02 -18.99 -21.43
C THR A 293 1.64 -18.38 -21.73
N LEU A 294 1.25 -17.38 -20.95
CA LEU A 294 -0.05 -16.71 -21.00
C LEU A 294 0.09 -15.30 -21.58
N ILE A 295 -1.01 -14.78 -22.11
CA ILE A 295 -1.10 -13.41 -22.66
C ILE A 295 -2.37 -12.70 -22.18
N SER A 296 -2.30 -11.43 -21.74
CA SER A 296 -3.51 -10.69 -21.32
C SER A 296 -4.48 -10.47 -22.48
N ALA A 297 -5.75 -10.80 -22.27
CA ALA A 297 -6.80 -10.80 -23.29
C ALA A 297 -7.84 -9.67 -23.10
N GLU A 298 -7.58 -8.75 -22.17
CA GLU A 298 -8.39 -7.56 -21.93
C GLU A 298 -7.55 -6.46 -21.30
N GLN A 299 -7.99 -5.21 -21.45
CA GLN A 299 -7.47 -4.08 -20.68
C GLN A 299 -8.12 -4.05 -19.29
N LYS A 300 -7.40 -3.60 -18.27
CA LYS A 300 -7.91 -3.40 -16.91
C LYS A 300 -7.43 -2.07 -16.36
N THR A 301 -8.31 -1.30 -15.73
CA THR A 301 -7.86 -0.22 -14.84
C THR A 301 -7.29 -0.84 -13.57
N VAL A 302 -6.09 -0.42 -13.19
CA VAL A 302 -5.43 -0.68 -11.90
C VAL A 302 -5.19 0.64 -11.19
N SER A 303 -5.09 0.61 -9.86
CA SER A 303 -4.68 1.78 -9.05
C SER A 303 -3.41 1.52 -8.28
N ALA A 304 -2.66 2.59 -8.03
CA ALA A 304 -1.65 2.64 -6.98
C ALA A 304 -2.11 3.69 -5.97
N ASP A 305 -2.15 3.30 -4.69
CA ASP A 305 -2.72 4.07 -3.61
C ASP A 305 -1.66 4.24 -2.50
N THR A 306 -1.48 5.45 -1.99
CA THR A 306 -0.52 5.75 -0.92
C THR A 306 -1.16 6.63 0.15
N ALA A 307 -0.65 6.55 1.38
CA ALA A 307 -1.14 7.32 2.50
C ALA A 307 -0.01 7.70 3.47
N ALA A 308 -0.19 8.84 4.13
CA ALA A 308 0.69 9.32 5.19
C ALA A 308 -0.14 10.02 6.29
N ALA A 309 0.43 10.23 7.48
CA ALA A 309 -0.25 10.89 8.59
C ALA A 309 0.58 12.04 9.17
N ALA A 310 -0.06 13.20 9.34
CA ALA A 310 0.50 14.32 10.10
C ALA A 310 -0.18 14.38 11.47
N SER A 311 0.58 14.58 12.55
CA SER A 311 0.02 14.75 13.90
C SER A 311 0.68 15.90 14.65
N TRP A 312 -0.06 16.57 15.51
CA TRP A 312 0.42 17.77 16.20
C TRP A 312 -0.06 17.89 17.64
N SER A 313 0.82 18.47 18.46
CA SER A 313 0.45 18.93 19.80
C SER A 313 -0.04 20.37 19.76
N ALA A 314 -1.00 20.72 20.63
CA ALA A 314 -1.49 22.08 20.76
C ALA A 314 -0.38 23.04 21.20
N ALA A 315 -0.43 24.29 20.73
CA ALA A 315 0.58 25.30 21.01
C ALA A 315 0.71 25.54 22.53
N SER A 316 1.95 25.64 23.01
CA SER A 316 2.21 25.91 24.43
C SER A 316 1.84 27.36 24.76
N GLU A 317 0.74 27.58 25.50
CA GLU A 317 0.36 28.91 26.01
C GLU A 317 1.58 29.64 26.61
N PRO A 318 1.85 30.90 26.22
CA PRO A 318 2.99 31.64 26.74
C PRO A 318 2.82 31.90 28.24
N SER A 319 3.54 31.11 29.04
CA SER A 319 3.52 31.18 30.51
C SER A 319 3.67 32.63 30.97
N PRO A 320 2.75 33.17 31.80
CA PRO A 320 2.69 34.59 32.09
C PRO A 320 3.97 35.04 32.79
N SER A 321 4.77 35.82 32.06
CA SER A 321 6.07 36.32 32.51
C SER A 321 5.93 36.95 33.91
N PRO A 322 6.75 36.54 34.91
CA PRO A 322 6.62 37.07 36.25
C PRO A 322 6.88 38.58 36.24
N SER A 323 5.83 39.35 36.49
CA SER A 323 5.89 40.81 36.56
C SER A 323 7.07 41.23 37.45
N PRO A 324 7.95 42.16 37.00
CA PRO A 324 9.13 42.52 37.75
C PRO A 324 8.73 43.10 39.12
N SER A 325 9.08 42.39 40.19
CA SER A 325 8.96 42.90 41.56
C SER A 325 9.75 44.19 41.69
N GLU A 326 9.11 45.26 42.17
CA GLU A 326 9.76 46.57 42.28
C GLU A 326 11.00 46.52 43.17
N SER A 327 12.14 46.95 42.62
CA SER A 327 13.41 47.02 43.33
C SER A 327 13.35 48.10 44.41
N THR A 328 13.56 47.71 45.67
CA THR A 328 13.68 48.63 46.81
C THR A 328 15.06 48.48 47.47
N GLU A 329 15.88 49.51 47.30
CA GLU A 329 17.23 49.68 47.86
C GLU A 329 17.47 51.16 48.22
N PRO A 330 18.43 51.51 49.11
CA PRO A 330 18.86 50.78 50.31
C PRO A 330 18.73 51.75 51.54
N PRO A 331 19.66 52.03 52.51
CA PRO A 331 21.15 51.99 52.46
C PRO A 331 21.92 51.44 53.71
N SER A 332 23.25 51.27 53.53
CA SER A 332 24.34 51.44 54.53
C SER A 332 24.68 50.35 55.59
N SER A 333 25.78 49.60 55.33
CA SER A 333 27.13 49.70 56.00
C SER A 333 27.30 49.46 57.53
N PRO A 334 28.47 48.98 58.07
CA PRO A 334 29.69 48.38 57.47
C PRO A 334 30.15 47.02 58.10
N SER A 335 31.26 46.45 57.57
CA SER A 335 32.11 45.39 58.19
C SER A 335 33.27 46.03 59.03
N PRO A 336 34.17 45.32 59.78
CA PRO A 336 34.63 43.92 59.65
C PRO A 336 34.88 43.14 60.99
N SER A 337 35.70 42.06 60.94
CA SER A 337 36.47 41.41 62.04
C SER A 337 35.70 40.49 63.04
N GLU A 338 36.19 39.33 63.54
CA GLU A 338 37.45 38.54 63.36
C GLU A 338 37.22 37.00 63.42
N THR A 339 38.23 36.22 63.00
CA THR A 339 38.55 34.79 63.35
C THR A 339 39.02 34.70 64.84
N PRO A 340 39.17 33.55 65.57
CA PRO A 340 39.56 32.21 65.08
C PRO A 340 39.09 30.92 65.86
N ASP A 341 39.55 29.76 65.36
CA ASP A 341 39.74 28.43 66.02
C ASP A 341 38.48 27.70 66.61
N ASP A 342 38.46 26.38 66.88
CA ASP A 342 39.53 25.39 67.14
C ASP A 342 39.16 23.92 66.69
N LYS A 343 39.90 22.92 67.20
CA LYS A 343 40.18 21.55 66.68
C LYS A 343 39.96 20.48 67.81
N PRO A 344 39.72 19.14 67.59
CA PRO A 344 40.41 18.26 66.63
C PRO A 344 39.66 17.03 66.00
N THR A 345 40.44 16.31 65.17
CA THR A 345 40.50 14.86 64.82
C THR A 345 40.44 13.87 66.02
N PRO A 346 40.56 12.51 65.88
CA PRO A 346 41.04 11.66 64.74
C PRO A 346 40.02 10.54 64.35
N SER A 347 40.29 9.47 63.57
CA SER A 347 41.45 8.93 62.81
C SER A 347 40.92 8.10 61.60
N GLU A 348 41.58 7.22 60.82
CA GLU A 348 42.92 6.57 60.70
C GLU A 348 43.11 6.29 59.15
N SER A 349 44.24 6.03 58.47
CA SER A 349 45.35 5.04 58.52
C SER A 349 44.92 3.55 58.50
N ALA A 350 45.46 2.63 57.68
CA ALA A 350 46.50 2.63 56.64
C ALA A 350 46.05 1.68 55.47
N GLU A 351 46.84 1.06 54.57
CA GLU A 351 48.28 0.85 54.37
C GLU A 351 48.59 0.39 52.90
N ALA A 352 49.86 0.32 52.48
CA ALA A 352 50.34 -0.26 51.21
C ALA A 352 51.76 -0.85 51.39
N PRO A 353 52.19 -1.87 50.61
CA PRO A 353 53.43 -1.76 49.80
C PRO A 353 53.42 -2.69 48.51
N PRO A 354 54.52 -2.92 47.75
CA PRO A 354 55.02 -2.00 46.70
C PRO A 354 55.52 -2.73 45.39
N GLU A 355 56.13 -1.95 44.47
CA GLU A 355 57.27 -2.26 43.53
C GLU A 355 57.32 -3.63 42.77
N ASP A 356 57.61 -3.76 41.46
CA ASP A 356 57.76 -2.86 40.28
C ASP A 356 57.16 -3.62 39.03
N ASP A 357 57.60 -3.67 37.75
CA ASP A 357 58.77 -3.23 36.95
C ASP A 357 58.42 -3.35 35.42
N GLU A 358 59.34 -2.93 34.51
CA GLU A 358 59.36 -3.08 33.02
C GLU A 358 58.49 -2.15 32.12
N ASP A 359 59.09 -1.72 30.99
CA ASP A 359 58.57 -0.80 29.95
C ASP A 359 57.89 -1.52 28.75
N ASP A 360 56.93 -0.88 28.07
CA ASP A 360 57.01 -0.55 26.61
C ASP A 360 55.79 0.28 26.13
N ASP A 361 55.92 0.91 24.96
CA ASP A 361 55.07 2.01 24.45
C ASP A 361 53.93 1.62 23.47
N GLU A 362 53.07 2.62 23.17
CA GLU A 362 52.14 2.74 22.02
C GLU A 362 50.85 1.87 21.88
N ALA A 363 49.73 2.53 22.24
CA ALA A 363 48.58 2.85 21.37
C ALA A 363 47.32 1.93 21.21
N ASP A 364 46.20 2.53 21.67
CA ASP A 364 44.86 2.58 21.05
C ASP A 364 43.74 1.55 21.39
N GLY A 365 42.48 2.00 21.24
CA GLY A 365 41.39 1.13 20.77
C GLY A 365 40.45 0.45 21.78
N GLY A 366 40.20 1.02 22.97
CA GLY A 366 39.30 0.40 23.95
C GLY A 366 37.80 0.45 23.60
N LEU A 367 37.19 -0.67 23.21
CA LEU A 367 35.72 -0.86 23.09
C LEU A 367 35.23 -2.12 23.85
N PRO A 368 34.32 -2.00 24.83
CA PRO A 368 33.71 -3.15 25.49
C PRO A 368 32.48 -3.68 24.73
N VAL A 369 32.39 -5.01 24.60
CA VAL A 369 31.24 -5.71 24.01
C VAL A 369 30.11 -5.89 25.04
N THR A 370 28.88 -5.57 24.65
CA THR A 370 27.65 -6.11 25.27
C THR A 370 26.71 -6.61 24.17
N GLY A 371 26.09 -7.77 24.38
CA GLY A 371 25.24 -8.39 23.36
C GLY A 371 24.04 -9.13 23.94
N ALA A 372 23.11 -9.46 23.04
CA ALA A 372 22.02 -10.44 23.17
C ALA A 372 21.02 -10.31 24.34
N ALA A 373 19.83 -9.76 24.05
CA ALA A 373 18.56 -10.17 24.68
C ALA A 373 17.28 -9.67 23.95
N LEU A 374 17.02 -10.11 22.71
CA LEU A 374 15.72 -9.89 22.05
C LEU A 374 15.04 -11.22 21.68
N GLY A 375 14.09 -11.65 22.52
CA GLY A 375 13.35 -12.90 22.33
C GLY A 375 12.07 -13.03 23.17
N GLY A 376 11.52 -11.89 23.66
CA GLY A 376 10.48 -11.89 24.71
C GLY A 376 9.15 -11.23 24.37
N LEU A 377 8.99 -10.59 23.20
CA LEU A 377 7.83 -9.71 22.93
C LEU A 377 6.69 -10.34 22.10
N VAL A 378 6.94 -11.41 21.33
CA VAL A 378 5.93 -12.04 20.46
C VAL A 378 4.76 -12.65 21.24
N ALA A 379 5.01 -13.13 22.47
CA ALA A 379 3.99 -13.81 23.28
C ALA A 379 2.88 -12.88 23.83
N ALA A 380 3.13 -11.57 23.93
CA ALA A 380 2.16 -10.62 24.49
C ALA A 380 1.06 -10.24 23.48
N ALA A 381 1.41 -10.06 22.20
CA ALA A 381 0.49 -9.61 21.15
C ALA A 381 -0.66 -10.62 20.90
N VAL A 382 -0.33 -11.92 20.82
CA VAL A 382 -1.32 -12.98 20.55
C VAL A 382 -2.37 -13.08 21.66
N ALA A 383 -1.98 -12.82 22.92
CA ALA A 383 -2.90 -12.87 24.05
C ALA A 383 -3.94 -11.72 24.03
N ALA A 384 -3.56 -10.54 23.52
CA ALA A 384 -4.48 -9.40 23.40
C ALA A 384 -5.57 -9.63 22.34
N LEU A 385 -5.18 -10.12 21.16
CA LEU A 385 -6.10 -10.38 20.04
C LEU A 385 -7.19 -11.40 20.40
N GLY A 386 -6.82 -12.47 21.12
CA GLY A 386 -7.78 -13.50 21.57
C GLY A 386 -8.87 -12.97 22.52
N ALA A 387 -8.59 -11.94 23.31
CA ALA A 387 -9.55 -11.35 24.24
C ALA A 387 -10.61 -10.49 23.51
N GLY A 388 -10.21 -9.71 22.51
CA GLY A 388 -11.12 -8.81 21.76
C GLY A 388 -12.22 -9.58 21.01
N ALA A 389 -11.86 -10.65 20.31
CA ALA A 389 -12.81 -11.48 19.56
C ALA A 389 -13.91 -12.09 20.45
N ALA A 390 -13.56 -12.54 21.67
CA ALA A 390 -14.51 -13.10 22.62
C ALA A 390 -15.54 -12.06 23.10
N VAL A 391 -15.13 -10.81 23.33
CA VAL A 391 -16.02 -9.71 23.74
C VAL A 391 -16.98 -9.33 22.61
N MET A 392 -16.48 -9.20 21.38
CA MET A 392 -17.35 -8.95 20.21
C MET A 392 -18.42 -10.04 20.06
N TYR A 393 -18.03 -11.32 20.06
CA TYR A 393 -18.95 -12.44 19.87
C TYR A 393 -20.04 -12.51 20.96
N LEU A 394 -19.68 -12.31 22.22
CA LEU A 394 -20.63 -12.28 23.34
C LEU A 394 -21.56 -11.07 23.30
N SER A 395 -21.10 -9.92 22.82
CA SER A 395 -21.96 -8.73 22.65
C SER A 395 -23.00 -8.94 21.52
N ARG A 396 -22.57 -9.51 20.39
CA ARG A 396 -23.43 -9.79 19.23
C ARG A 396 -24.54 -10.78 19.61
N LYS A 397 -24.20 -11.86 20.33
CA LYS A 397 -25.17 -12.87 20.81
C LYS A 397 -26.22 -12.32 21.78
N ARG A 398 -25.92 -11.27 22.56
CA ARG A 398 -26.90 -10.64 23.47
C ARG A 398 -27.96 -9.80 22.74
N ARG A 399 -27.64 -9.16 21.61
CA ARG A 399 -28.61 -8.36 20.84
C ARG A 399 -29.69 -9.23 20.17
N THR A 400 -29.37 -10.45 19.76
CA THR A 400 -30.32 -11.39 19.14
C THR A 400 -31.33 -12.02 20.13
N SER A 401 -31.21 -11.75 21.43
CA SER A 401 -32.11 -12.29 22.47
C SER A 401 -33.00 -11.23 23.13
N SER A 402 -33.06 -10.01 22.58
CA SER A 402 -33.97 -8.94 23.02
C SER A 402 -34.99 -8.51 21.95
N ILE A 403 -35.21 -9.36 20.95
CA ILE A 403 -36.27 -9.21 19.93
C ILE A 403 -36.97 -10.57 19.82
N GLY A 404 -37.98 -10.77 20.67
CA GLY A 404 -38.75 -12.01 20.82
C GLY A 404 -39.79 -11.86 21.93
#